data_AF-A0A165QJ01-F1
#
_entry.id   AF-A0A165QJ01-F1
#
_cell.length_a   1.000
_cell.length_b   1.000
_cell.length_c   1.000
_cell.angle_alpha   90.00
_cell.angle_beta   90.00
_cell.angle_gamma   90.00
#
_symmetry.space_group_name_H-M   'P 1'
#
loop_
_entity.id
_entity.type
_entity.pdbx_description
1 polymer ?
#
loop_
_entity_poly.entity_id
_entity_poly.type
_entity_poly.pdbx_seq_one_letter_code
_entity_poly.pdbx_strand_id
1 'polypeptide(L)'
;MQPTLIRRQLGGLVPPKIATPSILSSGQGAGLGPLVNFYSKLPKGPAPAPAVRGLKERFFNGKNASAGPLLWGILGIFGLGYTLDYQSA
;
A
#
# COMPACT_ATOMS: atom_id res chain seq x y z
N MET A 1 42.08 9.66 0.42
CA MET A 1 40.89 9.74 -0.46
C MET A 1 39.85 10.59 0.25
N GLN A 2 39.45 11.74 -0.33
CA GLN A 2 38.55 12.70 0.32
C GLN A 2 37.09 12.44 -0.12
N PRO A 3 36.27 11.75 0.70
CA PRO A 3 34.91 11.31 0.30
C PRO A 3 33.94 12.48 0.02
N THR A 4 34.27 13.68 0.51
CA THR A 4 33.48 14.90 0.35
C THR A 4 33.56 15.49 -1.06
N LEU A 5 34.71 15.35 -1.75
CA LEU A 5 34.91 15.86 -3.10
C LEU A 5 34.09 15.07 -4.13
N ILE A 6 34.07 13.74 -4.00
CA ILE A 6 33.28 12.84 -4.85
C ILE A 6 31.78 13.12 -4.66
N ARG A 7 31.32 13.32 -3.41
CA ARG A 7 29.93 13.68 -3.12
C ARG A 7 29.52 15.01 -3.76
N ARG A 8 30.41 16.00 -3.79
CA ARG A 8 30.12 17.32 -4.41
C ARG A 8 30.04 17.24 -5.93
N GLN A 9 30.88 16.43 -6.57
CA GLN A 9 30.80 16.16 -8.02
C GLN A 9 29.50 15.45 -8.42
N LEU A 10 28.96 14.58 -7.57
CA LEU A 10 27.71 13.84 -7.82
C LEU A 10 26.45 14.63 -7.41
N GLY A 11 26.58 15.81 -6.81
CA GLY A 11 25.46 16.62 -6.30
C GLY A 11 24.58 17.28 -7.37
N GLY A 12 25.04 17.31 -8.63
CA GLY A 12 24.25 17.77 -9.78
C GLY A 12 23.64 16.65 -10.63
N LEU A 13 23.95 15.38 -10.31
CA LEU A 13 23.53 14.19 -11.08
C LEU A 13 22.09 13.78 -10.76
N VAL A 14 21.61 14.13 -9.56
CA VAL A 14 20.22 13.96 -9.16
C VAL A 14 19.65 15.35 -8.93
N PRO A 15 18.73 15.84 -9.78
CA PRO A 15 18.10 17.13 -9.54
C PRO A 15 17.43 17.09 -8.15
N PRO A 16 17.60 18.13 -7.31
CA PRO A 16 16.83 18.23 -6.07
C PRO A 16 15.33 18.18 -6.43
N LYS A 17 14.46 17.81 -5.49
CA LYS A 17 13.03 17.69 -5.79
C LYS A 17 12.37 19.07 -6.01
N ILE A 18 12.57 19.69 -7.17
CA ILE A 18 12.06 21.03 -7.53
C ILE A 18 10.52 21.04 -7.61
N ALA A 19 9.92 19.88 -7.89
CA ALA A 19 8.46 19.69 -7.97
C ALA A 19 7.84 19.08 -6.71
N THR A 20 8.49 19.20 -5.54
CA THR A 20 7.79 18.86 -4.29
C THR A 20 6.68 19.90 -4.08
N PRO A 21 5.43 19.52 -3.79
CA PRO A 21 4.34 20.48 -3.56
C PRO A 21 4.62 21.47 -2.43
N SER A 22 5.60 21.19 -1.57
CA SER A 22 6.11 22.12 -0.56
C SER A 22 6.87 23.33 -1.14
N ILE A 23 7.36 23.27 -2.39
CA ILE A 23 8.15 24.33 -3.05
C ILE A 23 7.30 25.13 -4.05
N LEU A 24 6.19 24.56 -4.52
CA LEU A 24 5.28 25.18 -5.51
C LEU A 24 4.33 26.25 -4.92
N SER A 25 4.42 26.56 -3.63
CA SER A 25 3.62 27.58 -2.95
C SER A 25 4.41 28.89 -2.79
N SER A 26 4.84 29.49 -3.89
CA SER A 26 5.54 30.78 -3.91
C SER A 26 4.61 32.00 -3.74
N GLY A 27 3.41 31.83 -3.16
CA GLY A 27 2.45 32.90 -2.90
C GLY A 27 2.00 32.90 -1.44
N GLN A 28 2.16 34.03 -0.77
CA GLN A 28 1.77 34.29 0.63
C GLN A 28 0.24 34.24 0.81
N GLY A 29 -0.29 33.04 0.86
CA GLY A 29 -1.64 32.77 1.34
C GLY A 29 -1.66 31.33 1.78
N ALA A 30 -2.25 31.04 2.93
CA ALA A 30 -2.62 29.66 3.23
C ALA A 30 -3.53 29.22 2.08
N GLY A 31 -2.97 28.52 1.09
CA GLY A 31 -3.72 28.05 -0.07
C GLY A 31 -4.94 27.30 0.44
N LEU A 32 -6.02 27.22 -0.34
CA LEU A 32 -7.30 26.64 0.09
C LEU A 32 -7.22 25.19 0.65
N GLY A 33 -6.04 24.56 0.64
CA GLY A 33 -5.72 23.26 1.24
C GLY A 33 -6.29 23.01 2.64
N PRO A 34 -6.09 23.87 3.67
CA PRO A 34 -6.69 23.66 4.99
C PRO A 34 -8.22 23.69 4.97
N LEU A 35 -8.82 24.56 4.15
CA LEU A 35 -10.27 24.65 4.00
C LEU A 35 -10.84 23.41 3.29
N VAL A 36 -10.22 22.98 2.19
CA VAL A 36 -10.57 21.74 1.47
C VAL A 36 -10.37 20.52 2.37
N ASN A 37 -9.30 20.49 3.17
CA ASN A 37 -9.02 19.41 4.11
C ASN A 37 -10.03 19.36 5.26
N PHE A 38 -10.52 20.52 5.70
CA PHE A 38 -11.61 20.60 6.68
C PHE A 38 -12.90 20.00 6.11
N TYR A 39 -13.33 20.46 4.92
CA TYR A 39 -14.56 19.95 4.29
C TYR A 39 -14.44 18.49 3.83
N SER A 40 -13.25 18.03 3.43
CA SER A 40 -13.05 16.64 3.02
C SER A 40 -13.15 15.65 4.19
N LYS A 41 -12.84 16.11 5.41
CA LYS A 41 -12.82 15.34 6.67
C LYS A 41 -14.06 15.50 7.55
N LEU A 42 -15.05 16.29 7.14
CA LEU A 42 -16.35 16.31 7.81
C LEU A 42 -16.81 14.85 8.03
N PRO A 43 -17.38 14.49 9.20
CA PRO A 43 -17.77 13.12 9.50
C PRO A 43 -18.73 12.61 8.43
N LYS A 44 -18.19 11.84 7.49
CA LYS A 44 -18.99 11.07 6.56
C LYS A 44 -19.40 9.81 7.30
N GLY A 45 -20.60 9.31 7.04
CA GLY A 45 -20.99 7.99 7.52
C GLY A 45 -19.95 6.93 7.13
N PRO A 46 -20.00 5.73 7.74
CA PRO A 46 -19.09 4.65 7.39
C PRO A 46 -19.10 4.42 5.88
N ALA A 47 -17.90 4.27 5.30
CA ALA A 47 -17.78 4.02 3.87
C ALA A 47 -18.62 2.78 3.47
N PRO A 48 -19.38 2.85 2.36
CA PRO A 48 -20.19 1.73 1.92
C PRO A 48 -19.29 0.51 1.67
N ALA A 49 -19.80 -0.67 2.03
CA ALA A 49 -19.10 -1.91 1.74
C ALA A 49 -18.92 -2.06 0.22
N PRO A 50 -17.75 -2.54 -0.25
CA PRO A 50 -17.52 -2.73 -1.67
C PRO A 50 -18.56 -3.70 -2.24
N ALA A 51 -19.18 -3.33 -3.37
CA ALA A 51 -20.23 -4.13 -4.02
C ALA A 51 -19.76 -5.54 -4.42
N VAL A 52 -18.46 -5.70 -4.70
CA VAL A 52 -17.84 -6.99 -5.01
C VAL A 52 -16.91 -7.39 -3.88
N ARG A 53 -17.25 -8.49 -3.20
CA ARG A 53 -16.43 -9.07 -2.13
C ARG A 53 -15.61 -10.24 -2.69
N GLY A 54 -14.40 -9.94 -3.14
CA GLY A 54 -13.41 -10.96 -3.55
C GLY A 54 -12.86 -11.77 -2.37
N LEU A 55 -12.00 -12.74 -2.66
CA LEU A 55 -11.38 -13.62 -1.64
C LEU A 55 -10.70 -12.81 -0.52
N LYS A 56 -10.01 -11.72 -0.90
CA LYS A 56 -9.36 -10.78 0.03
C LYS A 56 -10.34 -10.17 1.03
N GLU A 57 -11.48 -9.68 0.55
CA GLU A 57 -12.49 -9.02 1.39
C GLU A 57 -13.21 -10.01 2.33
N ARG A 58 -13.30 -11.29 1.91
CA ARG A 58 -13.97 -12.34 2.68
C ARG A 58 -13.11 -12.93 3.79
N PHE A 59 -11.80 -13.01 3.62
CA PHE A 59 -10.95 -13.74 4.55
C PHE A 59 -9.72 -12.97 5.06
N PHE A 60 -9.37 -11.82 4.45
CA PHE A 60 -8.12 -11.12 4.75
C PHE A 60 -8.30 -9.66 5.22
N ASN A 61 -9.52 -9.10 5.13
CA ASN A 61 -9.79 -7.71 5.50
C ASN A 61 -10.74 -7.60 6.70
N GLY A 62 -10.46 -6.60 7.55
CA GLY A 62 -11.34 -6.15 8.62
C GLY A 62 -11.72 -7.25 9.62
N LYS A 63 -12.98 -7.24 10.05
CA LYS A 63 -13.55 -8.21 11.01
C LYS A 63 -13.59 -9.66 10.51
N ASN A 64 -13.41 -9.87 9.20
CA ASN A 64 -13.41 -11.20 8.59
C ASN A 64 -11.99 -11.74 8.37
N ALA A 65 -10.96 -11.02 8.82
CA ALA A 65 -9.59 -11.49 8.75
C ALA A 65 -9.45 -12.80 9.55
N SER A 66 -9.17 -13.89 8.86
CA SER A 66 -9.16 -15.24 9.42
C SER A 66 -8.01 -16.06 8.84
N ALA A 67 -7.51 -17.02 9.63
CA ALA A 67 -6.52 -18.01 9.19
C ALA A 67 -7.13 -19.10 8.27
N GLY A 68 -8.44 -19.06 7.99
CA GLY A 68 -9.13 -20.04 7.15
C GLY A 68 -8.42 -20.33 5.81
N PRO A 69 -8.06 -19.33 4.99
CA PRO A 69 -7.36 -19.56 3.72
C PRO A 69 -6.02 -20.27 3.87
N LEU A 70 -5.30 -20.03 4.98
CA LEU A 70 -4.03 -20.70 5.25
C LEU A 70 -4.26 -22.19 5.49
N LEU A 71 -5.26 -22.54 6.30
CA LEU A 71 -5.64 -23.94 6.55
C LEU A 71 -6.12 -24.65 5.28
N TRP A 72 -6.91 -23.96 4.46
CA TRP A 72 -7.31 -24.49 3.14
C TRP A 72 -6.12 -24.70 2.22
N GLY A 73 -5.14 -23.80 2.23
CA GLY A 73 -3.89 -23.97 1.48
C GLY A 73 -3.10 -25.20 1.94
N ILE A 74 -2.96 -25.39 3.25
CA ILE A 74 -2.32 -26.57 3.83
C ILE A 74 -3.05 -27.83 3.38
N LEU A 75 -4.37 -27.91 3.59
CA LEU A 75 -5.18 -29.06 3.17
C LEU A 75 -5.09 -29.32 1.66
N GLY A 76 -5.07 -28.28 0.84
CA GLY A 76 -4.89 -28.41 -0.61
C GLY A 76 -3.55 -29.03 -0.97
N ILE A 77 -2.45 -28.58 -0.36
CA ILE A 77 -1.11 -29.13 -0.61
C ILE A 77 -1.04 -30.60 -0.16
N PHE A 78 -1.53 -30.91 1.05
CA PHE A 78 -1.53 -32.29 1.56
C PHE A 78 -2.43 -33.21 0.72
N GLY A 79 -3.61 -32.75 0.32
CA GLY A 79 -4.53 -33.53 -0.52
C GLY A 79 -3.94 -33.82 -1.90
N LEU A 80 -3.35 -32.81 -2.55
CA LEU A 80 -2.64 -32.99 -3.82
C LEU A 80 -1.44 -33.93 -3.66
N GLY A 81 -0.62 -33.72 -2.63
CA GLY A 81 0.52 -34.59 -2.31
C GLY A 81 0.11 -36.04 -2.11
N TYR A 82 -0.95 -36.30 -1.34
CA TYR A 82 -1.48 -37.65 -1.11
C TYR A 82 -1.95 -38.32 -2.42
N THR A 83 -2.64 -37.57 -3.29
CA THR A 83 -3.10 -38.13 -4.57
C THR A 83 -1.95 -38.49 -5.51
N LEU A 84 -0.89 -37.67 -5.51
CA LEU A 84 0.32 -37.94 -6.29
C LEU A 84 1.06 -39.16 -5.74
N ASP A 85 1.24 -39.23 -4.41
CA ASP A 85 1.88 -40.36 -3.73
C ASP A 85 1.15 -41.67 -4.06
N TYR A 86 -0.19 -41.67 -3.95
CA TYR A 86 -1.04 -42.82 -4.27
C TYR A 86 -0.97 -43.28 -5.73
N GLN A 87 -0.77 -42.36 -6.68
CA GLN A 87 -0.61 -42.71 -8.09
C GLN A 87 0.81 -43.11 -8.48
N SER A 88 1.80 -42.70 -7.68
CA SER A 88 3.22 -43.01 -7.93
C SER A 88 3.71 -44.30 -7.28
N ALA A 89 2.96 -44.84 -6.32
CA ALA A 89 3.16 -46.16 -5.70
C ALA A 89 2.56 -47.28 -6.56
#